data_AF-A0A951BCM2-F1
#
_entry.id   AF-A0A951BCM2-F1
#
_cell.length_a   1.000
_cell.length_b   1.000
_cell.length_c   1.000
_cell.angle_alpha   90.00
_cell.angle_beta   90.00
_cell.angle_gamma   90.00
#
_symmetry.space_group_name_H-M   'P 1'
#
loop_
_entity.id
_entity.type
_entity.pdbx_description
1 polymer ?
#
loop_
_entity_poly.entity_id
_entity_poly.type
_entity_poly.pdbx_seq_one_letter_code
_entity_poly.pdbx_strand_id
1 'polypeptide(L)'
;KIIEKIRTIGFDDPQGIELGKDYVKLVVKEMPTIPLMSYNVFTVMDNTYWTGFPNAETDPYTDPVPNWANTKYMMSKLKPVQ
;
A
#
# COMPACT_ATOMS: atom_id res chain seq x y z
N LYS A 1 3.79 13.17 20.37
CA LYS A 1 4.39 14.35 19.71
C LYS A 1 5.05 14.06 18.35
N ILE A 2 5.60 12.87 18.08
CA ILE A 2 6.20 12.56 16.75
C ILE A 2 5.12 12.57 15.65
N ILE A 3 3.99 11.90 15.89
CA ILE A 3 2.85 11.82 14.96
C ILE A 3 2.26 13.21 14.69
N GLU A 4 2.19 14.06 15.69
CA GLU A 4 1.64 15.41 15.57
C GLU A 4 2.55 16.30 14.71
N LYS A 5 3.88 16.11 14.77
CA LYS A 5 4.84 16.84 13.93
C LYS A 5 4.84 16.37 12.48
N ILE A 6 4.79 15.05 12.22
CA ILE A 6 4.82 14.55 10.84
C ILE A 6 3.56 14.93 10.07
N ARG A 7 2.43 15.15 10.76
CA ARG A 7 1.18 15.63 10.17
C ARG A 7 1.20 17.08 9.69
N THR A 8 2.18 17.88 10.12
CA THR A 8 2.26 19.31 9.77
C THR A 8 3.23 19.61 8.62
N ILE A 9 3.98 18.63 8.14
CA ILE A 9 4.95 18.78 7.04
C ILE A 9 4.40 18.22 5.73
N GLY A 10 5.01 18.61 4.62
CA GLY A 10 4.66 18.09 3.30
C GLY A 10 5.00 16.60 3.18
N PHE A 11 4.34 15.90 2.25
CA PHE A 11 4.55 14.47 2.02
C PHE A 11 6.01 14.14 1.66
N ASP A 12 6.62 14.97 0.82
CA ASP A 12 8.00 14.80 0.35
C ASP A 12 9.03 15.58 1.19
N ASP A 13 8.65 16.09 2.36
CA ASP A 13 9.56 16.82 3.23
C ASP A 13 10.63 15.86 3.82
N PRO A 14 11.93 16.12 3.64
CA PRO A 14 13.01 15.27 4.17
C PRO A 14 12.94 15.06 5.69
N GLN A 15 12.33 16.00 6.44
CA GLN A 15 12.13 15.85 7.88
C GLN A 15 11.23 14.65 8.23
N GLY A 16 10.36 14.21 7.31
CA GLY A 16 9.52 13.03 7.50
C GLY A 16 10.34 11.76 7.74
N ILE A 17 11.50 11.65 7.08
CA ILE A 17 12.41 10.50 7.27
C ILE A 17 12.99 10.50 8.68
N GLU A 18 13.44 11.65 9.19
CA GLU A 18 14.02 11.75 10.53
C GLU A 18 12.97 11.48 11.62
N LEU A 19 11.76 12.03 11.47
CA LEU A 19 10.63 11.72 12.36
C LEU A 19 10.25 10.23 12.32
N GLY A 20 10.29 9.61 11.13
CA GLY A 20 10.07 8.18 10.97
C GLY A 20 11.10 7.31 11.71
N LYS A 21 12.39 7.67 11.62
CA LYS A 21 13.46 7.00 12.38
C LYS A 21 13.23 7.09 13.89
N ASP A 22 12.84 8.26 14.38
CA ASP A 22 12.55 8.45 15.80
C ASP A 22 11.32 7.66 16.26
N TYR A 23 10.30 7.55 15.41
CA TYR A 23 9.15 6.68 15.67
C TYR A 23 9.56 5.21 15.79
N VAL A 24 10.39 4.70 14.85
CA VAL A 24 10.85 3.30 14.90
C VAL A 24 11.65 3.02 16.18
N LYS A 25 12.56 3.92 16.58
CA LYS A 25 13.31 3.78 17.86
C LYS A 25 12.36 3.69 19.06
N LEU A 26 11.32 4.52 19.09
CA LEU A 26 10.32 4.51 20.16
C LEU A 26 9.53 3.20 20.19
N VAL A 27 9.03 2.73 19.05
CA VAL A 27 8.28 1.46 18.95
C VAL A 27 9.15 0.27 19.36
N VAL A 28 10.41 0.25 18.96
CA VAL A 28 11.35 -0.81 19.38
C VAL A 28 11.57 -0.79 20.89
N LYS A 29 11.72 0.40 21.48
CA LYS A 29 11.96 0.55 22.92
C LYS A 29 10.75 0.13 23.76
N GLU A 30 9.56 0.55 23.36
CA GLU A 30 8.33 0.34 24.15
C GLU A 30 7.65 -1.00 23.81
N MET A 31 8.05 -1.67 22.73
CA MET A 31 7.50 -2.94 22.24
C MET A 31 5.96 -3.06 22.36
N PRO A 32 5.18 -2.09 21.83
CA PRO A 32 3.72 -2.13 21.95
C PRO A 32 3.08 -3.29 21.17
N THR A 33 3.83 -3.91 20.27
CA THR A 33 3.44 -5.05 19.44
C THR A 33 4.62 -6.01 19.29
N ILE A 34 4.35 -7.28 19.00
CA ILE A 34 5.36 -8.29 18.65
C ILE A 34 5.22 -8.60 17.15
N PRO A 35 5.90 -7.86 16.26
CA PRO A 35 5.84 -8.13 14.83
C PRO A 35 6.49 -9.48 14.51
N LEU A 36 5.76 -10.35 13.83
CA LEU A 36 6.22 -11.71 13.49
C LEU A 36 6.85 -11.76 12.09
N MET A 37 6.12 -11.31 11.07
CA MET A 37 6.56 -11.30 9.67
C MET A 37 5.74 -10.30 8.86
N SER A 38 6.34 -9.81 7.77
CA SER A 38 5.59 -9.23 6.66
C SER A 38 5.07 -10.36 5.78
N TYR A 39 3.83 -10.27 5.33
CA TYR A 39 3.23 -11.27 4.44
C TYR A 39 2.96 -10.66 3.07
N ASN A 40 3.04 -11.50 2.04
CA ASN A 40 2.62 -11.12 0.70
C ASN A 40 1.10 -11.09 0.65
N VAL A 41 0.55 -10.09 -0.05
CA VAL A 41 -0.89 -10.07 -0.32
C VAL A 41 -1.17 -10.93 -1.55
N PHE A 42 -1.78 -12.08 -1.32
CA PHE A 42 -2.17 -13.00 -2.40
C PHE A 42 -3.54 -12.60 -2.94
N THR A 43 -3.61 -12.33 -4.23
CA THR A 43 -4.87 -12.04 -4.94
C THR A 43 -4.96 -12.92 -6.17
N VAL A 44 -6.13 -13.50 -6.39
CA VAL A 44 -6.45 -14.31 -7.58
C VAL A 44 -7.48 -13.55 -8.40
N MET A 45 -7.27 -13.53 -9.72
CA MET A 45 -8.15 -12.84 -10.67
C MET A 45 -8.82 -13.88 -11.56
N ASP A 46 -10.14 -13.93 -11.50
CA ASP A 46 -10.95 -14.80 -12.36
C ASP A 46 -11.25 -14.09 -13.68
N ASN A 47 -10.86 -14.73 -14.79
CA ASN A 47 -11.07 -14.21 -16.13
C ASN A 47 -12.34 -14.74 -16.81
N THR A 48 -13.27 -15.35 -16.07
CA THR A 48 -14.53 -15.87 -16.63
C THR A 48 -15.39 -14.77 -17.26
N TYR A 49 -15.48 -13.60 -16.62
CA TYR A 49 -16.33 -12.48 -17.08
C TYR A 49 -15.57 -11.19 -17.36
N TRP A 50 -14.37 -11.03 -16.80
CA TRP A 50 -13.61 -9.78 -16.87
C TRP A 50 -12.15 -10.06 -17.21
N THR A 51 -11.52 -9.13 -17.92
CA THR A 51 -10.09 -9.16 -18.24
C THR A 51 -9.47 -7.79 -17.97
N GLY A 52 -8.14 -7.68 -18.09
CA GLY A 52 -7.41 -6.43 -17.89
C GLY A 52 -7.05 -6.12 -16.43
N PHE A 53 -7.09 -7.13 -15.56
CA PHE A 53 -6.55 -7.02 -14.20
C PHE A 53 -5.06 -6.64 -14.21
N PRO A 54 -4.59 -5.89 -13.20
CA PRO A 54 -3.17 -5.54 -13.10
C PRO A 54 -2.32 -6.79 -12.93
N ASN A 55 -1.15 -6.77 -13.56
CA ASN A 55 -0.22 -7.88 -13.54
C ASN A 55 1.21 -7.35 -13.41
N ALA A 56 1.98 -7.90 -12.47
CA ALA A 56 3.33 -7.42 -12.17
C ALA A 56 4.30 -7.55 -13.36
N GLU A 57 4.12 -8.54 -14.23
CA GLU A 57 5.00 -8.84 -15.37
C GLU A 57 4.57 -8.11 -16.64
N THR A 58 3.26 -7.94 -16.87
CA THR A 58 2.74 -7.44 -18.15
C THR A 58 2.17 -6.02 -18.10
N ASP A 59 1.47 -5.62 -17.04
CA ASP A 59 0.91 -4.27 -16.88
C ASP A 59 0.68 -3.92 -15.38
N PRO A 60 1.71 -3.43 -14.66
CA PRO A 60 1.67 -3.17 -13.23
C PRO A 60 1.06 -1.80 -12.90
N TYR A 61 -0.13 -1.50 -13.43
CA TYR A 61 -0.72 -0.15 -13.35
C TYR A 61 -1.37 0.19 -12.00
N THR A 62 -1.60 -0.79 -11.12
CA THR A 62 -2.11 -0.61 -9.75
C THR A 62 -1.85 -1.88 -8.95
N ASP A 63 -1.89 -1.80 -7.61
CA ASP A 63 -1.92 -2.98 -6.75
C ASP A 63 -3.20 -3.81 -7.03
N PRO A 64 -3.11 -5.15 -7.08
CA PRO A 64 -4.24 -6.03 -7.46
C PRO A 64 -5.34 -6.12 -6.41
N VAL A 65 -5.15 -5.60 -5.21
CA VAL A 65 -6.17 -5.64 -4.16
C VAL A 65 -7.18 -4.50 -4.40
N PRO A 66 -8.49 -4.77 -4.48
CA PRO A 66 -9.52 -3.75 -4.70
C PRO A 66 -9.81 -2.90 -3.44
N ASN A 67 -8.79 -2.44 -2.73
CA ASN A 67 -8.91 -1.56 -1.56
C ASN A 67 -8.48 -0.11 -1.86
N TRP A 68 -8.99 0.82 -1.06
CA TRP A 68 -8.62 2.24 -1.06
C TRP A 68 -8.63 2.87 -2.47
N ALA A 69 -7.49 3.41 -2.91
CA ALA A 69 -7.35 4.08 -4.20
C ALA A 69 -7.24 3.09 -5.38
N ASN A 70 -6.78 1.85 -5.14
CA ASN A 70 -6.55 0.85 -6.18
C ASN A 70 -7.84 0.52 -6.93
N THR A 71 -8.99 0.50 -6.24
CA THR A 71 -10.31 0.27 -6.84
C THR A 71 -10.60 1.25 -7.98
N LYS A 72 -10.23 2.53 -7.83
CA LYS A 72 -10.48 3.56 -8.86
C LYS A 72 -9.69 3.28 -10.13
N TYR A 73 -8.46 2.79 -9.99
CA TYR A 73 -7.61 2.47 -11.13
C TYR A 73 -8.00 1.14 -11.75
N MET A 74 -8.12 0.08 -10.95
CA MET A 74 -8.41 -1.27 -11.44
C MET A 74 -9.75 -1.33 -12.17
N MET A 75 -10.84 -0.91 -11.52
CA MET A 75 -12.19 -1.07 -12.08
C MET A 75 -12.37 -0.26 -13.38
N SER A 76 -11.66 0.86 -13.53
CA SER A 76 -11.72 1.68 -14.74
C SER A 76 -11.06 1.04 -15.97
N LYS A 77 -10.17 0.07 -15.77
CA LYS A 77 -9.44 -0.63 -16.85
C LYS A 77 -9.99 -2.01 -17.18
N LEU A 78 -10.85 -2.59 -16.32
CA LEU A 78 -11.44 -3.89 -16.58
C LEU A 78 -12.34 -3.87 -17.81
N LYS A 79 -12.34 -4.96 -18.56
CA LYS A 79 -13.18 -5.14 -19.76
C LYS A 79 -13.95 -6.45 -19.65
N PRO A 80 -15.23 -6.49 -20.07
CA PRO A 80 -15.96 -7.74 -20.13
C PRO A 80 -15.30 -8.68 -21.14
N VAL A 81 -15.34 -9.98 -20.87
CA VAL A 81 -15.03 -11.00 -21.87
C VAL A 81 -16.13 -10.98 -22.94
N GLN A 82 -15.75 -10.86 -24.21
CA GLN A 82 -16.67 -10.96 -25.37
C GLN A 82 -16.96 -12.41 -25.72
#